data_AF-A0A1M6TFE2-F1
#
_entry.id   AF-A0A1M6TFE2-F1
#
_cell.length_a   1.000
_cell.length_b   1.000
_cell.length_c   1.000
_cell.angle_alpha   90.00
_cell.angle_beta   90.00
_cell.angle_gamma   90.00
#
_symmetry.space_group_name_H-M   'P 1'
#
loop_
_entity.id
_entity.type
_entity.pdbx_description
1 polymer ?
#
loop_
_entity_poly.entity_id
_entity_poly.type
_entity_poly.pdbx_seq_one_letter_code
_entity_poly.pdbx_strand_id
1 'polypeptide(L)'
;MTWLLVVVGLGCCTRAAEIPAQGSKEVRWQVLRSPEAKKEPQADAWLAYDKVQHLTFSFLWTLSSQYALEQKAGWATGRALPLAAGTSAAIGLAKELYDWKVGPRRRFSYRDLVADGVGIVLAIGFIMW
;
A
#
# COMPACT_ATOMS: atom_id res chain seq x y z
N MET A 1 -17.03 -21.08 -13.30
CA MET A 1 -15.62 -20.73 -13.00
C MET A 1 -15.26 -19.54 -13.85
N THR A 2 -15.57 -18.33 -13.39
CA THR A 2 -15.37 -17.10 -14.16
C THR A 2 -15.35 -15.93 -13.19
N TRP A 3 -14.16 -15.51 -12.76
CA TRP A 3 -13.96 -14.21 -12.12
C TRP A 3 -13.16 -13.35 -13.09
N LEU A 4 -13.90 -12.49 -13.79
CA LEU A 4 -13.37 -11.45 -14.66
C LEU A 4 -12.94 -10.24 -13.82
N LEU A 5 -11.70 -9.84 -14.07
CA LEU A 5 -11.10 -8.52 -13.93
C LEU A 5 -12.07 -7.38 -13.62
N VAL A 6 -11.85 -6.70 -12.50
CA VAL A 6 -12.31 -5.33 -12.30
C VAL A 6 -11.18 -4.40 -12.71
N VAL A 7 -11.22 -3.98 -13.98
CA VAL A 7 -10.51 -2.81 -14.48
C VAL A 7 -11.41 -1.61 -14.20
N VAL A 8 -11.05 -0.78 -13.22
CA VAL A 8 -11.71 0.51 -13.02
C VAL A 8 -11.09 1.50 -13.99
N GLY A 9 -11.92 1.98 -14.92
CA GLY A 9 -11.57 2.96 -15.91
C GLY A 9 -11.36 4.36 -15.33
N LEU A 10 -10.45 5.09 -15.95
CA LEU A 10 -10.42 6.55 -15.94
C LEU A 10 -10.37 6.97 -17.40
N GLY A 11 -11.56 7.24 -17.94
CA GLY A 11 -11.75 7.99 -19.16
C GLY A 11 -12.08 9.45 -18.84
N CYS A 12 -11.65 10.32 -19.76
CA CYS A 12 -12.13 11.67 -20.05
C CYS A 12 -11.35 12.88 -19.50
N CYS A 13 -11.22 13.87 -20.40
CA CYS A 13 -10.58 15.19 -20.30
C CYS A 13 -9.04 15.15 -20.48
N THR A 14 -8.38 15.72 -21.50
CA THR A 14 -8.68 16.85 -22.40
C THR A 14 -7.80 16.79 -23.66
N ARG A 15 -8.31 17.25 -24.81
CA ARG A 15 -7.55 17.58 -26.03
C ARG A 15 -7.44 19.10 -26.12
N ALA A 16 -6.23 19.68 -26.12
CA ALA A 16 -5.86 20.92 -26.83
C ALA A 16 -4.41 21.36 -26.54
N ALA A 17 -3.83 22.00 -27.55
CA ALA A 17 -2.55 22.73 -27.62
C ALA A 17 -1.29 21.90 -27.96
N GLU A 18 -1.03 21.81 -29.26
CA GLU A 18 0.30 21.56 -29.81
C GLU A 18 1.23 22.75 -29.47
N ILE A 19 2.35 22.49 -28.79
CA ILE A 19 3.42 23.47 -28.57
C ILE A 19 4.62 23.00 -29.42
N PRO A 20 5.22 23.87 -30.26
CA PRO A 20 6.26 23.47 -31.18
C PRO A 20 7.56 23.10 -30.43
N ALA A 21 8.20 22.05 -30.95
CA ALA A 21 9.43 21.47 -30.44
C ALA A 21 10.65 22.31 -30.83
N GLN A 22 11.30 22.97 -29.87
CA GLN A 22 12.73 23.32 -30.00
C GLN A 22 13.37 23.66 -28.66
N GLY A 23 14.43 22.93 -28.28
CA GLY A 23 15.50 23.49 -27.45
C GLY A 23 15.61 23.13 -25.96
N SER A 24 15.28 21.92 -25.49
CA SER A 24 15.49 21.59 -24.05
C SER A 24 15.95 20.17 -23.70
N LYS A 25 16.37 19.35 -24.67
CA LYS A 25 16.72 17.94 -24.40
C LYS A 25 18.13 17.73 -23.82
N GLU A 26 19.08 18.64 -24.03
CA GLU A 26 20.48 18.42 -23.58
C GLU A 26 20.77 18.86 -22.13
N VAL A 27 20.02 19.81 -21.56
CA VAL A 27 20.33 20.34 -20.22
C VAL A 27 19.66 19.53 -19.08
N ARG A 28 18.72 18.62 -19.40
CA ARG A 28 17.93 17.86 -18.40
C ARG A 28 18.69 16.67 -17.79
N TRP A 29 19.61 16.04 -18.53
CA TRP A 29 20.19 14.76 -18.10
C TRP A 29 21.36 14.88 -17.12
N GLN A 30 22.03 16.03 -17.03
CA GLN A 30 23.14 16.19 -16.09
C GLN A 30 22.69 16.36 -14.63
N VAL A 31 21.47 16.85 -14.38
CA VAL A 31 20.91 16.96 -13.02
C VAL A 31 20.47 15.60 -12.44
N LEU A 32 20.33 14.56 -13.28
CA LEU A 32 19.94 13.21 -12.84
C LEU A 32 21.13 12.32 -12.44
N ARG A 33 22.36 12.85 -12.45
CA ARG A 33 23.56 12.13 -12.02
C ARG A 33 24.25 12.84 -10.86
N SER A 34 23.48 13.15 -9.81
CA SER A 34 24.09 13.40 -8.50
C SER A 34 24.60 12.06 -7.97
N PRO A 35 25.92 11.90 -7.74
CA PRO A 35 26.45 10.68 -7.14
C PRO A 35 25.94 10.63 -5.71
N GLU A 36 25.17 9.60 -5.40
CA GLU A 36 24.77 9.14 -4.06
C GLU A 36 25.16 10.10 -2.93
N ALA A 37 24.37 11.15 -2.73
CA ALA A 37 24.23 11.67 -1.38
C ALA A 37 23.66 10.51 -0.57
N LYS A 38 24.53 9.74 0.08
CA LYS A 38 24.16 8.79 1.12
C LYS A 38 23.39 9.60 2.15
N LYS A 39 22.06 9.67 1.98
CA LYS A 39 21.16 10.08 3.05
C LYS A 39 21.47 9.10 4.16
N GLU A 40 22.08 9.61 5.23
CA GLU A 40 22.15 8.90 6.48
C GLU A 40 20.77 8.28 6.76
N PRO A 41 20.69 7.08 7.38
CA PRO A 41 19.42 6.44 7.65
C PRO A 41 18.62 7.40 8.53
N GLN A 42 17.75 8.20 7.91
CA GLN A 42 16.85 9.10 8.60
C GLN A 42 16.05 8.19 9.51
N ALA A 43 16.26 8.33 10.83
CA ALA A 43 15.62 7.51 11.83
C ALA A 43 14.12 7.56 11.57
N ASP A 44 13.55 6.41 11.20
CA ASP A 44 12.23 6.35 10.60
C ASP A 44 11.16 6.79 11.61
N ALA A 45 10.59 7.98 11.48
CA ALA A 45 9.74 8.52 12.54
C ALA A 45 8.53 7.60 12.81
N TRP A 46 8.27 7.29 14.08
CA TRP A 46 7.14 6.44 14.49
C TRP A 46 5.76 7.02 14.10
N LEU A 47 5.68 8.33 13.85
CA LEU A 47 4.50 9.05 13.38
C LEU A 47 4.73 9.68 12.01
N ALA A 48 5.36 8.96 11.09
CA ALA A 48 5.44 9.39 9.70
C ALA A 48 4.10 9.15 8.97
N TYR A 49 3.84 9.95 7.93
CA TYR A 49 2.67 9.79 7.05
C TYR A 49 2.53 8.35 6.52
N ASP A 50 3.66 7.73 6.20
CA ASP A 50 3.75 6.33 5.77
C ASP A 50 3.09 5.36 6.76
N LYS A 51 3.32 5.53 8.08
CA LYS A 51 2.72 4.68 9.13
C LYS A 51 1.21 4.81 9.19
N VAL A 52 0.68 6.01 8.95
CA VAL A 52 -0.77 6.25 8.90
C VAL A 52 -1.37 5.55 7.69
N GLN A 53 -0.68 5.55 6.54
CA GLN A 53 -1.12 4.82 5.36
C GLN A 53 -1.17 3.31 5.61
N HIS A 54 -0.12 2.75 6.23
CA HIS A 54 -0.06 1.34 6.62
C HIS A 54 -1.21 0.95 7.56
N LEU A 55 -1.40 1.72 8.64
CA LEU A 55 -2.50 1.51 9.58
C LEU A 55 -3.86 1.57 8.89
N THR A 56 -4.10 2.61 8.08
CA THR A 56 -5.39 2.83 7.42
C THR A 56 -5.68 1.75 6.39
N PHE A 57 -4.68 1.36 5.59
CA PHE A 57 -4.80 0.31 4.60
C PHE A 57 -5.14 -1.03 5.26
N SER A 58 -4.38 -1.43 6.29
CA SER A 58 -4.60 -2.69 7.00
C SER A 58 -5.94 -2.71 7.74
N PHE A 59 -6.36 -1.58 8.32
CA PHE A 59 -7.69 -1.44 8.93
C PHE A 59 -8.81 -1.64 7.92
N LEU A 60 -8.82 -0.85 6.84
CA LEU A 60 -9.86 -0.89 5.81
C LEU A 60 -9.88 -2.21 5.05
N TRP A 61 -8.70 -2.80 4.81
CA TRP A 61 -8.59 -4.11 4.16
C TRP A 61 -9.23 -5.20 5.01
N THR A 62 -8.92 -5.22 6.31
CA THR A 62 -9.50 -6.19 7.25
C THR A 62 -11.01 -6.03 7.33
N LEU A 63 -11.50 -4.79 7.46
CA LEU A 63 -12.93 -4.51 7.52
C LEU A 63 -13.66 -4.93 6.23
N SER A 64 -13.11 -4.55 5.07
CA SER A 64 -13.69 -4.86 3.76
C SER A 64 -13.70 -6.36 3.49
N SER A 65 -12.63 -7.06 3.86
CA SER A 65 -12.50 -8.51 3.68
C SER A 65 -13.48 -9.26 4.58
N GLN A 66 -13.61 -8.84 5.84
CA GLN A 66 -14.61 -9.42 6.74
C GLN A 66 -16.02 -9.19 6.18
N TYR A 67 -16.34 -7.98 5.74
CA TYR A 67 -17.67 -7.64 5.26
C TYR A 67 -18.01 -8.44 4.00
N ALA A 68 -17.05 -8.56 3.08
CA ALA A 68 -17.21 -9.38 1.89
C ALA A 68 -17.41 -10.87 2.24
N LEU A 69 -16.64 -11.42 3.17
CA LEU A 69 -16.75 -12.83 3.57
C LEU A 69 -18.09 -13.15 4.25
N GLU A 70 -18.58 -12.27 5.12
CA GLU A 70 -19.87 -12.48 5.76
C GLU A 70 -21.04 -12.24 4.80
N GLN A 71 -21.06 -11.10 4.11
CA GLN A 71 -22.23 -10.68 3.34
C GLN A 71 -22.29 -11.25 1.92
N LYS A 72 -21.13 -11.55 1.30
CA LYS A 72 -21.10 -12.11 -0.05
C LYS A 72 -20.85 -13.61 -0.07
N ALA A 73 -20.04 -14.12 0.86
CA ALA A 73 -19.77 -15.55 0.93
C ALA A 73 -20.66 -16.30 1.95
N GLY A 74 -21.39 -15.58 2.82
CA GLY A 74 -22.28 -16.19 3.83
C GLY A 74 -21.52 -16.88 4.95
N TRP A 75 -20.26 -16.49 5.20
CA TRP A 75 -19.44 -17.15 6.21
C TRP A 75 -19.80 -16.64 7.60
N ALA A 76 -19.79 -17.55 8.58
CA ALA A 76 -19.93 -17.17 9.97
C ALA A 76 -18.76 -16.28 10.41
N THR A 77 -19.04 -15.28 11.24
CA THR A 77 -18.06 -14.32 11.78
C THR A 77 -16.82 -14.99 12.36
N GLY A 78 -17.00 -16.11 13.09
CA GLY A 78 -15.90 -16.87 13.67
C GLY A 78 -14.89 -17.44 12.66
N ARG A 79 -15.24 -17.50 11.37
CA ARG A 79 -14.34 -17.92 10.27
C ARG A 79 -13.91 -16.75 9.37
N ALA A 80 -14.77 -15.75 9.20
CA ALA A 80 -14.49 -14.58 8.36
C ALA A 80 -13.42 -13.67 8.97
N LEU A 81 -13.50 -13.40 10.28
CA LEU A 81 -12.58 -12.52 11.01
C LEU A 81 -11.10 -12.98 10.96
N PRO A 82 -10.76 -14.24 11.32
CA PRO A 82 -9.36 -14.68 11.30
C PRO A 82 -8.79 -14.73 9.88
N LEU A 83 -9.61 -14.96 8.85
CA LEU A 83 -9.16 -14.89 7.46
C LEU A 83 -8.96 -13.46 6.97
N ALA A 84 -9.87 -12.55 7.29
CA ALA A 84 -9.72 -11.14 6.97
C ALA A 84 -8.43 -10.57 7.59
N ALA A 85 -8.23 -10.80 8.90
CA ALA A 85 -7.01 -10.42 9.60
C ALA A 85 -5.77 -11.10 9.02
N GLY A 86 -5.85 -12.42 8.73
CA GLY A 86 -4.76 -13.18 8.15
C GLY A 86 -4.35 -12.70 6.77
N THR A 87 -5.30 -12.35 5.90
CA THR A 87 -5.00 -11.79 4.58
C THR A 87 -4.37 -10.40 4.66
N SER A 88 -4.85 -9.54 5.57
CA SER A 88 -4.22 -8.24 5.81
C SER A 88 -2.78 -8.38 6.29
N ALA A 89 -2.54 -9.27 7.26
CA ALA A 89 -1.20 -9.53 7.80
C ALA A 89 -0.27 -10.13 6.73
N ALA A 90 -0.78 -11.04 5.90
CA ALA A 90 -0.01 -11.62 4.80
C ALA A 90 0.38 -10.56 3.76
N ILE A 91 -0.51 -9.62 3.44
CA ILE A 91 -0.22 -8.53 2.50
C ILE A 91 0.82 -7.57 3.06
N GLY A 92 0.68 -7.12 4.32
CA GLY A 92 1.66 -6.26 4.98
C GLY A 92 3.03 -6.92 5.05
N LEU A 93 3.08 -8.18 5.47
CA LEU A 93 4.31 -8.96 5.53
C LEU A 93 4.93 -9.17 4.13
N ALA A 94 4.11 -9.50 3.12
CA ALA A 94 4.57 -9.69 1.75
C ALA A 94 5.18 -8.41 1.16
N LYS A 95 4.60 -7.24 1.47
CA LYS A 95 5.15 -5.94 1.06
C LYS A 95 6.55 -5.73 1.67
N GLU A 96 6.70 -5.92 2.97
CA GLU A 96 8.00 -5.73 3.64
C GLU A 96 9.06 -6.73 3.13
N LEU A 97 8.67 -7.98 2.86
CA LEU A 97 9.57 -8.96 2.25
C LEU A 97 9.95 -8.58 0.82
N TYR A 98 9.01 -8.01 0.06
CA TYR A 98 9.25 -7.52 -1.30
C TYR A 98 10.22 -6.33 -1.28
N ASP A 99 10.02 -5.38 -0.38
CA ASP A 99 10.90 -4.21 -0.23
C ASP A 99 12.31 -4.59 0.24
N TRP A 100 12.44 -5.68 1.00
CA TRP A 100 13.74 -6.25 1.34
C TRP A 100 14.45 -6.92 0.16
N LYS A 101 13.73 -7.71 -0.65
CA LYS A 101 14.33 -8.49 -1.76
C LYS A 101 14.52 -7.70 -3.06
N VAL A 102 13.54 -6.89 -3.43
CA VAL A 102 13.41 -6.23 -4.73
C VAL A 102 13.43 -4.70 -4.60
N GLY A 103 13.13 -4.18 -3.41
CA GLY A 103 13.00 -2.75 -3.17
C GLY A 103 14.28 -1.94 -3.46
N PRO A 104 14.17 -0.70 -3.96
CA PRO A 104 15.31 0.16 -4.32
C PRO A 104 16.26 0.44 -3.15
N ARG A 105 15.76 0.36 -1.92
CA ARG A 105 16.51 0.63 -0.68
C ARG A 105 16.89 -0.63 0.09
N ARG A 106 16.35 -1.81 -0.27
CA ARG A 106 16.54 -3.11 0.43
C ARG A 106 16.43 -3.02 1.95
N ARG A 107 15.49 -2.23 2.47
CA ARG A 107 15.28 -2.05 3.92
C ARG A 107 13.98 -2.70 4.32
N PHE A 108 14.05 -3.54 5.34
CA PHE A 108 12.89 -4.09 6.03
C PHE A 108 12.54 -3.15 7.19
N SER A 109 11.29 -2.68 7.25
CA SER A 109 10.86 -1.72 8.26
C SER A 109 9.93 -2.39 9.27
N TYR A 110 10.49 -2.76 10.43
CA TYR A 110 9.68 -3.35 11.51
C TYR A 110 8.56 -2.40 11.98
N ARG A 111 8.76 -1.08 11.84
CA ARG A 111 7.76 -0.07 12.24
C ARG A 111 6.52 -0.11 11.35
N ASP A 112 6.65 -0.43 10.06
CA ASP A 112 5.51 -0.58 9.15
C ASP A 112 4.70 -1.83 9.48
N LEU A 113 5.39 -2.93 9.81
CA LEU A 113 4.73 -4.15 10.27
C LEU A 113 3.95 -3.94 11.58
N VAL A 114 4.48 -3.12 12.51
CA VAL A 114 3.76 -2.74 13.73
C VAL A 114 2.55 -1.87 13.39
N ALA A 115 2.67 -0.92 12.47
CA ALA A 115 1.54 -0.08 12.04
C ALA A 115 0.41 -0.91 11.40
N ASP A 116 0.77 -1.90 10.57
CA ASP A 116 -0.18 -2.86 9.99
C ASP A 116 -0.86 -3.70 11.08
N GLY A 117 -0.09 -4.20 12.05
CA GLY A 117 -0.61 -4.95 13.20
C GLY A 117 -1.61 -4.13 14.03
N VAL A 118 -1.30 -2.86 14.30
CA VAL A 118 -2.21 -1.95 15.01
C VAL A 118 -3.49 -1.73 14.22
N GLY A 119 -3.41 -1.53 12.90
CA GLY A 119 -4.58 -1.38 12.03
C GLY A 119 -5.50 -2.61 12.06
N ILE A 120 -4.92 -3.82 12.05
CA ILE A 120 -5.68 -5.08 12.16
C ILE A 120 -6.35 -5.20 13.52
N VAL A 121 -5.63 -4.92 14.62
CA VAL A 121 -6.21 -4.98 15.98
C VAL A 121 -7.36 -3.99 16.14
N LEU A 122 -7.21 -2.77 15.62
CA LEU A 122 -8.28 -1.77 15.63
C LEU A 122 -9.50 -2.25 14.83
N ALA A 123 -9.30 -2.88 13.67
CA ALA A 123 -10.39 -3.44 12.88
C ALA A 123 -11.13 -4.56 13.62
N ILE A 124 -10.39 -5.48 14.26
CA ILE A 124 -10.97 -6.55 15.06
C ILE A 124 -11.79 -5.97 16.22
N GLY A 125 -11.23 -4.99 16.95
CA GLY A 125 -11.94 -4.32 18.04
C GLY A 125 -13.21 -3.62 17.57
N PHE A 126 -13.19 -2.99 16.40
CA PHE A 126 -14.36 -2.36 15.81
C PHE A 126 -15.44 -3.37 15.40
N ILE A 127 -15.06 -4.55 14.89
CA ILE A 127 -16.01 -5.60 14.50
C ILE A 127 -16.64 -6.29 15.73
N MET A 128 -15.89 -6.39 16.83
CA MET A 128 -16.35 -7.04 18.05
C MET A 128 -17.20 -6.15 18.96
N TRP A 129 -17.20 -4.84 18.72
CA TRP A 129 -18.00 -3.87 19.47
C TRP A 129 -19.43 -3.80 18.94
#